data_AF-A0A2V9XSZ8-F1
#
_entry.id   AF-A0A2V9XSZ8-F1
#
_cell.length_a   1.000
_cell.length_b   1.000
_cell.length_c   1.000
_cell.angle_alpha   90.00
_cell.angle_beta   90.00
_cell.angle_gamma   90.00
#
_symmetry.space_group_name_H-M   'P 1'
#
loop_
_entity.id
_entity.type
_entity.pdbx_description
1 polymer ?
#
loop_
_entity_poly.entity_id
_entity_poly.type
_entity_poly.pdbx_seq_one_letter_code
_entity_poly.pdbx_strand_id
1 'polypeptide(L)'
;MHYARRGVITEEMSFIAHKEKLAPELVRDEVARGRMIIPANINHPELEPMAIGVASLCKINANIGNSAVTSEINEELKKLHTAVHYGADTVMDLSTGGNIH
;
A
#
# COMPACT_ATOMS: atom_id res chain seq x y z
N MET A 1 7.93 -7.64 8.46
CA MET A 1 8.10 -7.85 9.93
C MET A 1 9.29 -8.77 10.27
N HIS A 2 9.44 -9.94 9.64
CA HIS A 2 10.56 -10.87 9.91
C HIS A 2 11.95 -10.21 9.84
N TYR A 3 12.25 -9.51 8.74
CA TYR A 3 13.52 -8.80 8.55
C TYR A 3 13.75 -7.70 9.59
N ALA A 4 12.72 -6.91 9.88
CA ALA A 4 12.79 -5.83 10.87
C ALA A 4 13.21 -6.35 12.26
N ARG A 5 12.62 -7.45 12.71
CA ARG A 5 12.95 -8.09 14.01
C ARG A 5 14.36 -8.67 14.06
N ARG A 6 14.99 -8.92 12.92
CA ARG A 6 16.39 -9.35 12.80
C ARG A 6 17.36 -8.17 12.70
N GLY A 7 16.87 -6.93 12.85
CA GLY A 7 17.69 -5.73 12.72
C GLY A 7 17.99 -5.32 11.29
N VAL A 8 17.44 -6.01 10.29
CA VAL A 8 17.71 -5.76 8.86
C VAL A 8 16.82 -4.64 8.36
N ILE A 9 17.43 -3.65 7.71
CA ILE A 9 16.74 -2.60 6.95
C ILE A 9 16.64 -3.08 5.51
N THR A 10 15.41 -3.24 5.01
CA THR A 10 15.17 -3.69 3.63
C THR A 10 15.14 -2.50 2.67
N GLU A 11 15.11 -2.77 1.36
CA GLU A 11 14.99 -1.74 0.33
C GLU A 11 13.68 -0.96 0.47
N GLU A 12 12.58 -1.64 0.78
CA GLU A 12 11.27 -1.01 1.02
C GLU A 12 11.32 -0.07 2.23
N MET A 13 11.99 -0.45 3.31
CA MET A 13 12.16 0.43 4.48
C MET A 13 12.98 1.66 4.13
N SER A 14 14.05 1.50 3.35
CA SER A 14 14.90 2.61 2.90
C SER A 14 14.14 3.56 1.97
N PHE A 15 13.35 3.02 1.04
CA PHE A 15 12.51 3.79 0.13
C PHE A 15 11.49 4.64 0.90
N ILE A 16 10.77 4.02 1.84
CA ILE A 16 9.78 4.68 2.68
C ILE A 16 10.42 5.76 3.54
N ALA A 17 11.55 5.45 4.18
CA ALA A 17 12.29 6.40 5.01
C ALA A 17 12.67 7.65 4.20
N HIS A 18 13.14 7.47 2.96
CA HIS A 18 13.43 8.58 2.06
C HIS A 18 12.16 9.39 1.70
N LYS A 19 11.09 8.71 1.26
CA LYS A 19 9.83 9.33 0.83
C LYS A 19 9.17 10.13 1.96
N GLU A 20 9.23 9.62 3.19
CA GLU A 20 8.59 10.22 4.37
C GLU A 20 9.52 11.12 5.19
N LYS A 21 10.79 11.26 4.78
CA LYS A 21 11.82 12.03 5.50
C LYS A 21 12.02 11.53 6.95
N LEU A 22 12.00 10.21 7.12
CA LEU A 22 12.22 9.52 8.39
C LEU A 22 13.60 8.83 8.39
N ALA A 23 14.10 8.48 9.58
CA ALA A 23 15.26 7.62 9.69
C ALA A 23 14.89 6.17 9.29
N PRO A 24 15.70 5.46 8.49
CA PRO A 24 15.46 4.05 8.15
C PRO A 24 15.34 3.14 9.39
N GLU A 25 16.10 3.44 10.45
CA GLU A 25 16.05 2.73 11.73
C GLU A 25 14.69 2.92 12.43
N LEU A 26 14.09 4.10 12.32
CA LEU A 26 12.76 4.37 12.88
C LEU A 26 11.70 3.51 12.18
N VAL A 27 11.74 3.45 10.84
CA VAL A 27 10.83 2.61 10.05
C VAL A 27 11.00 1.14 10.44
N ARG A 28 12.25 0.65 10.50
CA ARG A 28 12.56 -0.71 10.94
C ARG A 28 12.00 -0.99 12.35
N ASP A 29 12.23 -0.10 13.30
CA ASP A 29 11.83 -0.31 14.70
C ASP A 29 10.32 -0.30 14.88
N GLU A 30 9.61 0.59 14.17
CA GLU A 30 8.15 0.64 14.13
C GLU A 30 7.56 -0.65 13.52
N VAL A 31 8.16 -1.16 12.44
CA VAL A 31 7.76 -2.42 11.81
C VAL A 31 8.07 -3.61 12.71
N ALA A 32 9.21 -3.62 13.40
CA ALA A 32 9.61 -4.71 14.29
C ALA A 32 8.66 -4.84 15.51
N ARG A 33 8.24 -3.70 16.07
CA ARG A 33 7.30 -3.62 17.20
C ARG A 33 5.82 -3.69 16.81
N GLY A 34 5.51 -3.78 15.51
CA GLY A 34 4.14 -3.97 15.02
C GLY A 34 3.26 -2.71 15.07
N ARG A 35 3.87 -1.52 15.14
CA ARG A 35 3.17 -0.23 15.12
C ARG A 35 3.15 0.43 13.73
N MET A 36 3.85 -0.18 12.78
CA MET A 36 3.86 0.17 11.37
C MET A 36 3.87 -1.11 10.52
N ILE A 37 3.21 -1.07 9.39
CA ILE A 37 3.23 -2.15 8.38
C ILE A 37 3.67 -1.61 7.02
N ILE A 38 4.19 -2.51 6.19
CA ILE A 38 4.55 -2.26 4.79
C ILE A 38 3.84 -3.34 3.96
N PRO A 39 2.74 -3.03 3.26
CA PRO A 39 2.01 -4.00 2.45
C PRO A 39 2.73 -4.23 1.12
N ALA A 40 3.82 -5.00 1.14
CA ALA A 40 4.63 -5.31 -0.04
C ALA A 40 4.66 -6.83 -0.32
N ASN A 41 3.65 -7.30 -1.06
CA ASN A 41 3.63 -8.68 -1.54
C ASN A 41 4.71 -8.87 -2.62
N ILE A 42 5.48 -9.95 -2.53
CA ILE A 42 6.53 -10.32 -3.49
C ILE A 42 6.03 -10.46 -4.93
N ASN A 43 4.72 -10.72 -5.13
CA ASN A 43 4.10 -10.86 -6.44
C ASN A 43 3.53 -9.53 -6.99
N HIS A 44 3.77 -8.40 -6.33
CA HIS A 44 3.36 -7.07 -6.80
C HIS A 44 4.61 -6.20 -7.07
N PRO A 45 5.40 -6.52 -8.12
CA PRO A 45 6.67 -5.84 -8.40
C PRO A 45 6.50 -4.39 -8.88
N GLU A 46 5.32 -4.00 -9.36
CA GLU A 46 5.01 -2.64 -9.78
C GLU A 46 4.72 -1.70 -8.60
N LEU A 47 4.69 -2.22 -7.37
CA LEU A 47 4.39 -1.46 -6.17
C LEU A 47 5.48 -0.42 -5.88
N GLU A 48 5.07 0.83 -5.70
CA GLU A 48 5.85 1.79 -4.92
C GLU A 48 5.63 1.56 -3.42
N PRO A 49 6.65 1.15 -2.65
CA PRO A 49 6.47 0.84 -1.24
C PRO A 49 6.00 2.04 -0.41
N MET A 50 5.13 1.77 0.56
CA MET A 50 4.58 2.77 1.48
C MET A 50 4.42 2.16 2.88
N ALA A 51 4.40 3.01 3.92
CA ALA A 51 4.16 2.59 5.29
C ALA A 51 2.80 3.05 5.81
N ILE A 52 2.19 2.22 6.67
CA ILE A 52 0.99 2.57 7.43
C ILE A 52 1.34 2.42 8.91
N GLY A 53 1.41 3.53 9.65
CA GLY A 53 1.71 3.55 11.08
C GLY A 53 1.64 4.96 11.68
N VAL A 54 1.73 5.05 13.01
CA VAL A 54 1.57 6.34 13.72
C VAL A 54 2.73 7.31 13.46
N ALA A 55 3.92 6.80 13.16
CA ALA A 55 5.12 7.62 12.90
C ALA A 55 5.26 8.04 11.43
N SER A 56 4.41 7.53 10.54
CA SER A 56 4.34 7.93 9.13
C SER A 56 3.25 8.98 8.93
N LEU A 57 3.22 9.61 7.75
CA LEU A 57 2.08 10.42 7.32
C LEU A 57 0.79 9.59 7.36
N CYS A 58 -0.32 10.24 7.69
CA CYS A 58 -1.64 9.63 7.63
C CYS A 58 -1.92 9.17 6.18
N LYS A 59 -2.40 7.94 6.02
CA LYS A 59 -2.65 7.31 4.72
C LYS A 59 -4.14 7.21 4.47
N ILE A 60 -4.54 7.40 3.22
CA ILE A 60 -5.92 7.25 2.77
C ILE A 60 -6.06 6.05 1.81
N ASN A 61 -7.18 5.34 1.94
CA ASN A 61 -7.54 4.23 1.07
C ASN A 61 -8.77 4.61 0.24
N ALA A 62 -8.75 4.28 -1.05
CA ALA A 62 -9.92 4.34 -1.90
C ALA A 62 -10.46 2.93 -2.17
N ASN A 63 -11.78 2.76 -2.08
CA ASN A 63 -12.43 1.52 -2.49
C ASN A 63 -12.92 1.67 -3.93
N ILE A 64 -12.57 0.70 -4.78
CA ILE A 64 -13.11 0.52 -6.12
C ILE A 64 -13.79 -0.84 -6.21
N GLY A 65 -14.38 -1.18 -7.34
CA GLY A 65 -14.96 -2.49 -7.59
C GLY A 65 -16.25 -2.42 -8.37
N ASN A 66 -16.50 -3.49 -9.12
CA ASN A 66 -17.71 -3.69 -9.87
C ASN A 66 -18.85 -4.25 -9.00
N SER A 67 -20.08 -4.14 -9.50
CA SER A 67 -21.25 -4.75 -8.87
C SER A 67 -21.91 -5.73 -9.85
N ALA A 68 -22.78 -6.62 -9.34
CA ALA A 68 -23.56 -7.51 -10.19
C ALA A 68 -24.46 -6.77 -11.21
N VAL A 69 -24.68 -5.47 -11.03
CA VAL A 69 -25.57 -4.63 -11.86
C VAL A 69 -24.78 -3.79 -12.87
N THR A 70 -23.50 -3.51 -12.60
CA THR A 70 -22.62 -2.68 -13.44
C THR A 70 -21.21 -3.28 -13.43
N SER A 71 -20.74 -3.77 -14.58
CA SER A 71 -19.44 -4.44 -14.70
C SER A 71 -18.75 -4.08 -16.01
N GLU A 72 -17.87 -3.08 -15.96
CA GLU A 72 -16.90 -2.80 -17.02
C GLU A 72 -15.49 -2.62 -16.44
N ILE A 73 -14.55 -3.47 -16.87
CA ILE A 73 -13.16 -3.46 -16.41
C ILE A 73 -12.48 -2.11 -16.68
N ASN A 74 -12.76 -1.50 -17.84
CA ASN A 74 -12.19 -0.21 -18.22
C ASN A 74 -12.61 0.91 -17.27
N GLU A 75 -13.83 0.86 -16.73
CA GLU A 75 -14.28 1.83 -15.74
C GLU A 75 -13.55 1.63 -14.40
N GLU A 76 -13.33 0.39 -13.97
CA GLU A 76 -12.58 0.10 -12.75
C GLU A 76 -11.11 0.56 -12.85
N LEU A 77 -10.46 0.34 -14.00
CA LEU A 77 -9.12 0.87 -14.25
C LEU A 77 -9.10 2.40 -14.21
N LYS A 78 -10.13 3.06 -14.78
CA LYS A 78 -10.25 4.51 -14.72
C LYS A 78 -10.43 5.01 -13.28
N LYS A 79 -11.24 4.33 -12.46
CA LYS A 79 -11.40 4.64 -11.03
C LYS A 79 -10.09 4.48 -10.27
N LEU A 80 -9.35 3.39 -10.50
CA LEU A 80 -8.02 3.17 -9.93
C LEU A 80 -7.06 4.32 -10.24
N HIS A 81 -6.90 4.64 -11.52
CA HIS A 81 -6.02 5.74 -11.95
C HIS A 81 -6.43 7.09 -11.35
N THR A 82 -7.74 7.35 -11.33
CA THR A 82 -8.29 8.59 -10.75
C THR A 82 -7.99 8.66 -9.26
N ALA A 83 -8.22 7.58 -8.50
CA ALA A 83 -7.98 7.54 -7.07
C ALA A 83 -6.51 7.82 -6.72
N VAL A 84 -5.58 7.14 -7.40
CA VAL A 84 -4.14 7.35 -7.19
C VAL A 84 -3.73 8.77 -7.60
N HIS A 85 -4.25 9.29 -8.72
CA HIS A 85 -3.94 10.65 -9.19
C HIS A 85 -4.35 11.73 -8.18
N TYR A 86 -5.49 11.56 -7.51
CA TYR A 86 -5.96 12.50 -6.47
C TYR A 86 -5.39 12.19 -5.07
N GLY A 87 -4.45 11.25 -4.95
CA GLY A 87 -3.67 11.04 -3.73
C GLY A 87 -4.08 9.87 -2.86
N ALA A 88 -4.86 8.90 -3.36
CA ALA A 88 -5.08 7.65 -2.64
C ALA A 88 -3.74 6.91 -2.45
N ASP A 89 -3.35 6.65 -1.21
CA ASP A 89 -2.11 5.92 -0.92
C ASP A 89 -2.27 4.40 -1.12
N THR A 90 -3.50 3.91 -0.95
CA THR A 90 -3.86 2.50 -1.16
C THR A 90 -5.21 2.42 -1.86
N VAL A 91 -5.43 1.33 -2.59
CA VAL A 91 -6.71 1.04 -3.23
C VAL A 91 -7.10 -0.40 -2.94
N MET A 92 -8.38 -0.61 -2.63
CA MET A 92 -8.95 -1.93 -2.41
C MET A 92 -10.00 -2.21 -3.49
N ASP A 93 -9.83 -3.33 -4.19
CA ASP A 93 -10.85 -3.87 -5.07
C ASP A 93 -11.87 -4.68 -4.25
N LEU A 94 -13.10 -4.18 -4.22
CA LEU A 94 -14.25 -4.79 -3.53
C LEU A 94 -15.29 -5.32 -4.53
N SER A 95 -14.85 -5.69 -5.73
CA SER A 95 -15.72 -6.24 -6.78
C SER A 95 -16.54 -7.43 -6.29
N THR A 96 -17.84 -7.43 -6.63
CA THR A 96 -18.80 -8.48 -6.28
C THR A 96 -19.51 -9.10 -7.49
N GLY A 97 -19.24 -8.59 -8.70
CA GLY A 97 -19.85 -9.03 -9.95
C GLY A 97 -19.13 -10.21 -10.63
N GLY A 98 -19.36 -10.42 -11.93
CA GLY A 98 -18.62 -11.41 -12.72
C GLY A 98 -17.18 -10.97 -13.04
N ASN A 99 -16.34 -11.92 -13.48
CA ASN A 99 -14.94 -11.71 -13.92
C ASN A 99 -14.02 -11.07 -12.87
N ILE A 100 -13.95 -11.65 -11.66
CA ILE A 100 -13.09 -11.19 -10.56
C ILE A 100 -11.66 -11.80 -10.64
N HIS A 101 -11.39 -12.69 -11.61
CA HIS A 101 -10.11 -13.41 -11.78
C HIS A 101 -9.68 -13.50 -13.24
#